data_AF-A0A928QNQ6-F1
#
_entry.id   AF-A0A928QNQ6-F1
#
_cell.length_a   1.000
_cell.length_b   1.000
_cell.length_c   1.000
_cell.angle_alpha   90.00
_cell.angle_beta   90.00
_cell.angle_gamma   90.00
#
_symmetry.space_group_name_H-M   'P 1'
#
loop_
_entity.id
_entity.type
_entity.pdbx_description
1 polymer ?
#
loop_
_entity_poly.entity_id
_entity_poly.type
_entity_poly.pdbx_seq_one_letter_code
_entity_poly.pdbx_strand_id
1 'polypeptide(L)'
;MNNVSQYTQSFRMKYESFRTGCDSLEELGLWDKDVHGEMDVFYANDLVSVIIRLIAVDGKITQKEVDYLNKTFDFDYTREELCEVYSNCREEIGHAFDETFENGITYMRRINAKLADAYKELLALICEIVIKSDGVIAAVELEEVKRLKALCE
;
A
#
# COMPACT_ATOMS: atom_id res chain seq x y z
N MET A 1 18.71 -15.26 -8.37
CA MET A 1 17.70 -14.19 -8.52
C MET A 1 17.50 -13.60 -7.14
N ASN A 2 17.60 -12.27 -6.99
CA ASN A 2 17.45 -11.63 -5.67
C ASN A 2 15.97 -11.76 -5.24
N ASN A 3 15.68 -12.15 -3.99
CA ASN A 3 14.32 -12.49 -3.57
C ASN A 3 13.32 -11.32 -3.75
N VAL A 4 13.80 -10.07 -3.62
CA VAL A 4 13.01 -8.85 -3.91
C VAL A 4 12.37 -8.90 -5.29
N SER A 5 13.10 -9.33 -6.33
CA SER A 5 12.57 -9.31 -7.70
C SER A 5 11.37 -10.24 -7.89
N GLN A 6 11.34 -11.36 -7.15
CA GLN A 6 10.21 -12.29 -7.17
C GLN A 6 8.98 -11.72 -6.47
N TYR A 7 9.18 -11.05 -5.32
CA TYR A 7 8.09 -10.38 -4.61
C TYR A 7 7.54 -9.19 -5.41
N THR A 8 8.41 -8.39 -6.03
CA THR A 8 8.01 -7.29 -6.92
C THR A 8 7.17 -7.78 -8.10
N GLN A 9 7.61 -8.86 -8.77
CA GLN A 9 6.85 -9.44 -9.88
C GLN A 9 5.50 -9.99 -9.41
N SER A 10 5.48 -10.68 -8.26
CA SER A 10 4.26 -11.23 -7.67
C SER A 10 3.28 -10.11 -7.29
N PHE A 11 3.77 -9.02 -6.71
CA PHE A 11 2.98 -7.83 -6.41
C PHE A 11 2.35 -7.27 -7.67
N ARG A 12 3.14 -6.98 -8.72
CA ARG A 12 2.63 -6.41 -9.98
C ARG A 12 1.52 -7.25 -10.61
N MET A 13 1.71 -8.58 -10.67
CA MET A 13 0.70 -9.49 -11.21
C MET A 13 -0.59 -9.50 -10.37
N LYS A 14 -0.46 -9.56 -9.05
CA LYS A 14 -1.62 -9.59 -8.14
C LYS A 14 -2.33 -8.25 -8.08
N TYR A 15 -1.59 -7.15 -8.18
CA TYR A 15 -2.14 -5.80 -8.19
C TYR A 15 -3.01 -5.59 -9.42
N GLU A 16 -2.54 -6.02 -10.58
CA GLU A 16 -3.35 -5.95 -11.80
C GLU A 16 -4.65 -6.76 -11.68
N SER A 17 -4.56 -8.00 -11.17
CA SER A 17 -5.75 -8.82 -10.92
C SER A 17 -6.69 -8.20 -9.89
N PHE A 18 -6.15 -7.49 -8.90
CA PHE A 18 -6.92 -6.79 -7.88
C PHE A 18 -7.68 -5.60 -8.49
N ARG A 19 -7.03 -4.78 -9.34
CA ARG A 19 -7.68 -3.67 -10.05
C ARG A 19 -8.85 -4.13 -10.90
N THR A 20 -8.66 -5.17 -11.71
CA THR A 20 -9.76 -5.78 -12.48
C THR A 20 -10.91 -6.25 -11.59
N GLY A 21 -10.59 -6.72 -10.38
CA GLY A 21 -11.59 -7.09 -9.37
C GLY A 21 -12.37 -5.89 -8.84
N CYS A 22 -11.70 -4.76 -8.59
CA CYS A 22 -12.36 -3.49 -8.22
C CYS A 22 -13.34 -3.07 -9.32
N ASP A 23 -12.87 -2.96 -10.57
CA ASP A 23 -13.69 -2.55 -11.72
C ASP A 23 -14.96 -3.42 -11.84
N SER A 24 -14.80 -4.73 -11.66
CA SER A 24 -15.94 -5.67 -11.71
C SER A 24 -16.98 -5.41 -10.63
N LEU A 25 -16.58 -5.03 -9.41
CA LEU A 25 -17.53 -4.72 -8.32
C LEU A 25 -18.24 -3.38 -8.54
N GLU A 26 -17.52 -2.42 -9.12
CA GLU A 26 -18.09 -1.15 -9.52
C GLU A 26 -19.14 -1.31 -10.61
N GLU A 27 -18.87 -2.12 -11.64
CA GLU A 27 -19.84 -2.44 -12.70
C GLU A 27 -21.10 -3.14 -12.16
N LEU A 28 -20.96 -3.90 -11.07
CA LEU A 28 -22.07 -4.51 -10.36
C LEU A 28 -22.84 -3.54 -9.45
N GLY A 29 -22.41 -2.27 -9.34
CA GLY A 29 -23.03 -1.25 -8.51
C GLY A 29 -22.86 -1.50 -7.01
N LEU A 30 -21.86 -2.28 -6.62
CA LEU A 30 -21.57 -2.60 -5.21
C LEU A 30 -20.67 -1.57 -4.53
N TRP A 31 -20.29 -0.52 -5.27
CA TRP A 31 -19.45 0.57 -4.83
C TRP A 31 -20.12 1.92 -5.10
N ASP A 32 -20.09 2.81 -4.10
CA ASP A 32 -20.62 4.17 -4.22
C ASP A 32 -19.54 5.12 -4.74
N LYS A 33 -19.52 5.30 -6.07
CA LYS A 33 -18.56 6.19 -6.75
C LYS A 33 -18.74 7.66 -6.40
N ASP A 34 -19.96 8.08 -6.08
CA ASP A 34 -20.26 9.50 -5.81
C ASP A 34 -19.66 9.93 -4.47
N VAL A 35 -19.63 9.01 -3.50
CA VAL A 35 -19.07 9.26 -2.17
C VAL A 35 -17.56 9.01 -2.13
N HIS A 36 -17.08 7.95 -2.79
CA HIS A 36 -15.72 7.46 -2.59
C HIS A 36 -14.78 7.62 -3.79
N GLY A 37 -15.27 8.06 -4.95
CA GLY A 37 -14.51 8.05 -6.20
C GLY A 37 -14.40 6.64 -6.79
N GLU A 38 -13.46 6.42 -7.71
CA GLU A 38 -13.20 5.09 -8.30
C GLU A 38 -12.53 4.17 -7.26
N MET A 39 -13.00 2.93 -7.16
CA MET A 39 -12.59 1.94 -6.16
C MET A 39 -11.13 1.55 -6.32
N ASP A 40 -10.68 1.32 -7.55
CA ASP A 40 -9.29 1.01 -7.86
C ASP A 40 -8.37 2.17 -7.48
N VAL A 41 -8.77 3.42 -7.76
CA VAL A 41 -8.06 4.64 -7.35
C VAL A 41 -8.02 4.78 -5.83
N PHE A 42 -9.15 4.55 -5.14
CA PHE A 42 -9.22 4.62 -3.68
C PHE A 42 -8.24 3.65 -3.02
N TYR A 43 -8.26 2.37 -3.41
CA TYR A 43 -7.37 1.36 -2.82
C TYR A 43 -5.93 1.45 -3.34
N ALA A 44 -5.69 2.01 -4.53
CA ALA A 44 -4.35 2.36 -4.98
C ALA A 44 -3.72 3.43 -4.08
N ASN A 45 -4.48 4.49 -3.77
CA ASN A 45 -4.04 5.54 -2.85
C ASN A 45 -3.78 4.98 -1.45
N ASP A 46 -4.65 4.10 -0.95
CA ASP A 46 -4.45 3.44 0.35
C ASP A 46 -3.13 2.62 0.39
N LEU A 47 -2.84 1.84 -0.67
CA LEU A 47 -1.57 1.11 -0.78
C LEU A 47 -0.36 2.04 -0.82
N VAL A 48 -0.43 3.14 -1.56
CA VAL A 48 0.64 4.14 -1.63
C VAL A 48 0.87 4.79 -0.27
N SER A 49 -0.19 5.14 0.44
CA SER A 49 -0.11 5.68 1.81
C SER A 49 0.55 4.70 2.78
N VAL A 50 0.22 3.41 2.70
CA VAL A 50 0.89 2.36 3.49
C VAL A 50 2.38 2.32 3.14
N ILE A 51 2.73 2.24 1.85
CA ILE A 51 4.11 2.18 1.38
C ILE A 51 4.92 3.36 1.91
N ILE A 52 4.41 4.59 1.74
CA ILE A 52 5.07 5.82 2.16
C ILE A 52 5.30 5.82 3.67
N ARG A 53 4.30 5.42 4.45
CA ARG A 53 4.46 5.34 5.91
C ARG A 53 5.54 4.36 6.31
N LEU A 54 5.60 3.20 5.65
CA LEU A 54 6.61 2.17 5.96
C LEU A 54 8.03 2.64 5.65
N ILE A 55 8.23 3.51 4.67
CA ILE A 55 9.56 4.01 4.29
C ILE A 55 9.91 5.37 4.93
N ALA A 56 8.93 6.07 5.50
CA ALA A 56 9.10 7.42 6.05
C ALA A 56 8.84 7.46 7.57
N VAL A 57 8.94 6.32 8.26
CA VAL A 57 8.71 6.21 9.71
C VAL A 57 9.61 7.17 10.50
N ASP A 58 10.84 7.39 10.02
CA ASP A 58 11.81 8.30 10.64
C ASP A 58 11.52 9.80 10.36
N GLY A 59 10.46 10.08 9.59
CA GLY A 59 10.04 11.41 9.18
C GLY A 59 10.84 12.00 8.01
N LYS A 60 11.62 11.19 7.30
CA LYS A 60 12.42 11.61 6.14
C LYS A 60 12.10 10.72 4.95
N ILE A 61 12.06 11.34 3.77
CA ILE A 61 11.99 10.66 2.48
C ILE A 61 13.21 11.09 1.67
N THR A 62 14.06 10.12 1.36
CA THR A 62 15.27 10.30 0.57
C THR A 62 15.00 9.98 -0.90
N GLN A 63 15.76 10.59 -1.81
CA GLN A 63 15.62 10.30 -3.25
C GLN A 63 15.83 8.81 -3.56
N LYS A 64 16.70 8.13 -2.80
CA LYS A 64 16.97 6.71 -2.98
C LYS A 64 15.74 5.84 -2.68
N GLU A 65 14.94 6.19 -1.68
CA GLU A 65 13.68 5.49 -1.40
C GLU A 65 12.64 5.77 -2.49
N VAL A 66 12.54 7.02 -2.98
CA VAL A 66 11.66 7.38 -4.10
C VAL A 66 11.99 6.56 -5.34
N ASP A 67 13.26 6.55 -5.76
CA ASP A 67 13.72 5.80 -6.93
C ASP A 67 13.46 4.29 -6.76
N TYR A 68 13.63 3.77 -5.54
CA TYR A 68 13.34 2.39 -5.22
C TYR A 68 11.84 2.08 -5.31
N LEU A 69 10.98 2.94 -4.78
CA LEU A 69 9.53 2.78 -4.83
C LEU A 69 9.02 2.81 -6.27
N ASN A 70 9.36 3.84 -7.03
CA ASN A 70 8.94 3.99 -8.42
C ASN A 70 9.36 2.77 -9.24
N LYS A 71 10.61 2.33 -9.10
CA LYS A 71 11.10 1.13 -9.77
C LYS A 71 10.36 -0.14 -9.34
N THR A 72 10.06 -0.27 -8.06
CA THR A 72 9.48 -1.50 -7.50
C THR A 72 8.01 -1.62 -7.86
N PHE A 73 7.24 -0.58 -7.53
CA PHE A 73 5.80 -0.56 -7.66
C PHE A 73 5.29 -0.01 -8.99
N ASP A 74 6.19 0.41 -9.88
CA ASP A 74 5.87 1.00 -11.20
C ASP A 74 5.12 2.33 -11.08
N PHE A 75 5.47 3.11 -10.06
CA PHE A 75 4.96 4.46 -9.83
C PHE A 75 5.84 5.51 -10.49
N ASP A 76 5.33 6.74 -10.58
CA ASP A 76 6.03 7.89 -11.16
C ASP A 76 5.94 9.11 -10.24
N TYR A 77 6.29 8.92 -8.96
CA TYR A 77 6.27 10.02 -8.01
C TYR A 77 7.61 10.76 -7.94
N THR A 78 7.54 12.08 -7.81
CA THR A 78 8.64 12.92 -7.36
C THR A 78 8.80 12.84 -5.83
N ARG A 79 9.95 13.30 -5.32
CA ARG A 79 10.17 13.36 -3.88
C ARG A 79 9.22 14.36 -3.21
N GLU A 80 8.97 15.48 -3.86
CA GLU A 80 8.06 16.52 -3.40
C GLU A 80 6.63 15.96 -3.27
N GLU A 81 6.13 15.24 -4.28
CA GLU A 81 4.81 14.60 -4.23
C GLU A 81 4.71 13.58 -3.09
N LEU A 82 5.73 12.73 -2.88
CA LEU A 82 5.71 11.78 -1.77
C LEU A 82 5.79 12.45 -0.40
N CYS A 83 6.52 13.56 -0.29
CA CYS A 83 6.55 14.38 0.93
C CYS A 83 5.19 15.03 1.22
N GLU A 84 4.47 15.48 0.19
CA GLU A 84 3.12 16.02 0.33
C GLU A 84 2.13 14.94 0.75
N VAL A 85 2.15 13.78 0.08
CA VAL A 85 1.31 12.63 0.45
C VAL A 85 1.63 12.20 1.88
N TYR A 86 2.90 12.14 2.28
CA TYR A 86 3.30 11.85 3.66
C TYR A 86 2.78 12.89 4.65
N SER A 87 2.83 14.18 4.31
CA SER A 87 2.35 15.26 5.18
C SER A 87 0.84 15.17 5.38
N ASN A 88 0.09 14.94 4.29
CA ASN A 88 -1.36 14.71 4.34
C ASN A 88 -1.70 13.46 5.16
N CYS A 89 -0.95 12.37 4.96
CA CYS A 89 -1.07 11.17 5.78
C CYS A 89 -0.81 11.50 7.26
N ARG A 90 0.27 12.21 7.59
CA ARG A 90 0.61 12.54 8.97
C ARG A 90 -0.44 13.41 9.67
N GLU A 91 -1.04 14.37 8.96
CA GLU A 91 -2.07 15.26 9.47
C GLU A 91 -3.42 14.55 9.70
N GLU A 92 -3.81 13.63 8.81
CA GLU A 92 -5.07 12.90 8.95
C GLU A 92 -4.97 11.64 9.85
N ILE A 93 -3.78 11.06 9.99
CA ILE A 93 -3.60 9.67 10.48
C ILE A 93 -2.91 9.59 11.86
N GLY A 94 -2.59 10.73 12.49
CA GLY A 94 -1.71 10.84 13.68
C GLY A 94 -1.92 9.86 14.85
N HIS A 95 -3.09 9.22 15.00
CA HIS A 95 -3.29 8.11 15.95
C HIS A 95 -4.21 6.97 15.45
N ALA A 96 -4.78 7.07 14.25
CA ALA A 96 -5.89 6.23 13.78
C ALA A 96 -5.54 5.25 12.64
N PHE A 97 -4.25 5.07 12.30
CA PHE A 97 -3.86 4.25 11.14
C PHE A 97 -4.31 2.81 11.20
N ASP A 98 -4.10 2.15 12.35
CA ASP A 98 -4.54 0.78 12.56
C ASP A 98 -6.07 0.70 12.36
N GLU A 99 -6.81 1.72 12.81
CA GLU A 99 -8.25 1.84 12.61
C GLU A 99 -8.61 2.10 11.13
N THR A 100 -7.97 3.03 10.43
CA THR A 100 -8.22 3.31 8.99
C THR A 100 -7.92 2.10 8.13
N PHE A 101 -6.83 1.39 8.43
CA PHE A 101 -6.40 0.18 7.75
C PHE A 101 -7.35 -1.00 7.99
N GLU A 102 -7.68 -1.28 9.25
CA GLU A 102 -8.66 -2.30 9.61
C GLU A 102 -10.05 -1.97 9.05
N ASN A 103 -10.41 -0.69 9.00
CA ASN A 103 -11.65 -0.20 8.43
C ASN A 103 -11.69 -0.39 6.90
N GLY A 104 -10.58 -0.14 6.18
CA GLY A 104 -10.48 -0.36 4.73
C GLY A 104 -10.67 -1.83 4.34
N ILE A 105 -9.97 -2.74 5.03
CA ILE A 105 -10.14 -4.20 4.84
C ILE A 105 -11.54 -4.65 5.24
N THR A 106 -12.05 -4.16 6.38
CA THR A 106 -13.40 -4.51 6.86
C THR A 106 -14.47 -4.04 5.90
N TYR A 107 -14.32 -2.83 5.35
CA TYR A 107 -15.23 -2.27 4.37
C TYR A 107 -15.21 -3.09 3.08
N MET A 108 -14.04 -3.36 2.50
CA MET A 108 -13.94 -4.21 1.33
C MET A 108 -14.50 -5.60 1.58
N ARG A 109 -14.26 -6.19 2.75
CA ARG A 109 -14.75 -7.53 3.09
C ARG A 109 -16.27 -7.60 3.18
N ARG A 110 -16.95 -6.50 3.53
CA ARG A 110 -18.43 -6.41 3.48
C ARG A 110 -18.96 -6.45 2.05
N ILE A 111 -18.18 -5.96 1.09
CA ILE A 111 -18.53 -5.93 -0.34
C ILE A 111 -18.14 -7.25 -1.00
N ASN A 112 -16.88 -7.67 -0.83
CA ASN A 112 -16.31 -8.87 -1.42
C ASN A 112 -15.15 -9.42 -0.57
N ALA A 113 -15.37 -10.59 0.04
CA ALA A 113 -14.35 -11.24 0.88
C ALA A 113 -13.08 -11.64 0.09
N LYS A 114 -13.21 -12.10 -1.16
CA LYS A 114 -12.06 -12.52 -1.98
C LYS A 114 -11.18 -11.34 -2.35
N LEU A 115 -11.79 -10.20 -2.68
CA LEU A 115 -11.05 -8.99 -3.01
C LEU A 115 -10.34 -8.43 -1.77
N ALA A 116 -10.99 -8.51 -0.59
CA ALA A 116 -10.35 -8.14 0.67
C ALA A 116 -9.14 -9.04 1.02
N ASP A 117 -9.22 -10.34 0.73
CA ASP A 117 -8.09 -11.25 0.92
C ASP A 117 -6.96 -10.95 -0.09
N ALA A 118 -7.30 -10.61 -1.34
CA ALA A 118 -6.32 -10.16 -2.32
C ALA A 118 -5.63 -8.85 -1.89
N TYR A 119 -6.39 -7.91 -1.32
CA TYR A 119 -5.86 -6.67 -0.76
C TYR A 119 -4.86 -6.93 0.38
N LYS A 120 -5.23 -7.79 1.34
CA LYS A 120 -4.33 -8.24 2.41
C LYS A 120 -3.04 -8.88 1.87
N GLU A 121 -3.15 -9.67 0.81
CA GLU A 121 -1.98 -10.31 0.20
C GLU A 121 -1.04 -9.28 -0.46
N LEU A 122 -1.58 -8.23 -1.09
CA LEU A 122 -0.78 -7.12 -1.61
C LEU A 122 -0.01 -6.39 -0.52
N LEU A 123 -0.66 -6.13 0.62
CA LEU A 123 -0.04 -5.51 1.78
C LEU A 123 1.09 -6.38 2.36
N ALA A 124 0.86 -7.68 2.49
CA ALA A 124 1.89 -8.62 2.92
C ALA A 124 3.09 -8.63 1.95
N LEU A 125 2.85 -8.53 0.64
CA LEU A 125 3.91 -8.43 -0.37
C LEU A 125 4.69 -7.12 -0.26
N ILE A 126 4.02 -5.99 -0.01
CA ILE A 126 4.68 -4.71 0.28
C ILE A 126 5.63 -4.87 1.47
N CYS A 127 5.18 -5.49 2.57
CA CYS A 127 6.03 -5.74 3.73
C CYS A 127 7.26 -6.58 3.38
N GLU A 128 7.09 -7.68 2.63
CA GLU A 128 8.21 -8.53 2.21
C GLU A 128 9.22 -7.78 1.33
N ILE A 129 8.74 -6.96 0.40
CA ILE A 129 9.57 -6.12 -0.47
C ILE A 129 10.42 -5.16 0.38
N VAL A 130 9.80 -4.43 1.29
CA VAL A 130 10.46 -3.44 2.16
C VAL A 130 11.49 -4.13 3.08
N ILE A 131 11.15 -5.28 3.67
CA ILE A 131 12.07 -6.08 4.51
C ILE A 131 13.32 -6.53 3.74
N LYS A 132 13.17 -6.85 2.46
CA LYS A 132 14.25 -7.40 1.63
C LYS A 132 15.05 -6.34 0.87
N SER A 133 14.81 -5.06 1.12
CA SER A 133 15.33 -3.92 0.34
C SER A 133 16.85 -3.63 0.42
N ASP A 134 17.70 -4.60 0.81
CA ASP A 134 19.18 -4.51 0.80
C ASP A 134 19.76 -3.17 1.32
N GLY A 135 19.28 -2.68 2.47
CA GLY A 135 19.80 -1.47 3.12
C GLY A 135 19.41 -0.16 2.44
N VAL A 136 18.33 -0.18 1.64
CA VAL A 136 17.62 1.04 1.21
C VAL A 136 16.79 1.59 2.37
N ILE A 137 16.18 0.70 3.16
CA ILE A 137 15.25 1.00 4.25
C ILE A 137 15.97 0.88 5.61
N ALA A 138 15.71 1.82 6.52
CA ALA A 138 16.33 1.90 7.83
C ALA A 138 15.77 0.85 8.82
N ALA A 139 16.53 0.57 9.88
CA ALA A 139 16.11 -0.44 10.88
C ALA A 139 14.81 -0.10 11.63
N VAL A 140 14.52 1.20 11.80
CA VAL A 140 13.29 1.67 12.47
C VAL A 140 12.05 1.40 11.62
N GLU A 141 12.17 1.57 10.30
CA GLU A 141 11.12 1.27 9.32
C GLU A 141 10.81 -0.23 9.32
N LEU A 142 11.84 -1.08 9.45
CA LEU A 142 11.66 -2.53 9.52
C LEU A 142 10.81 -3.00 10.72
N GLU A 143 10.82 -2.29 11.85
CA GLU A 143 9.98 -2.64 13.00
C GLU A 143 8.50 -2.31 12.75
N GLU A 144 8.20 -1.17 12.13
CA GLU A 144 6.82 -0.83 11.73
C GLU A 144 6.30 -1.81 10.66
N VAL A 145 7.16 -2.23 9.72
CA VAL A 145 6.79 -3.26 8.72
C VAL A 145 6.42 -4.58 9.37
N LYS A 146 7.15 -5.02 10.41
CA LYS A 146 6.81 -6.24 11.15
C LYS A 146 5.45 -6.12 11.86
N ARG A 147 5.15 -4.95 12.42
CA ARG A 147 3.86 -4.68 13.05
C ARG A 147 2.72 -4.75 12.04
N LEU A 148 2.85 -4.10 10.89
CA LEU A 148 1.82 -4.15 9.83
C LEU A 148 1.62 -5.56 9.28
N LYS A 149 2.72 -6.31 9.13
CA LYS A 149 2.65 -7.71 8.70
C LYS A 149 1.84 -8.57 9.68
N ALA A 150 2.00 -8.37 10.99
CA ALA A 150 1.23 -9.09 11.99
C ALA A 150 -0.29 -8.80 11.93
N LEU A 151 -0.70 -7.64 11.44
CA LEU A 151 -2.12 -7.31 11.21
C LEU A 151 -2.70 -7.96 9.94
N CYS A 152 -1.83 -8.41 9.04
CA CYS A 152 -2.23 -9.06 7.80
C CYS A 152 -2.43 -10.59 7.96
N GLU A 153 -1.83 -11.19 9.00
CA GLU A 153 -1.96 -12.61 9.40
C GLU A 153 -3.30 -12.90 10.10
#